data_AF-A0A212F2X5-F1
#
_entry.id   AF-A0A212F2X5-F1
#
_cell.length_a   1.000
_cell.length_b   1.000
_cell.length_c   1.000
_cell.angle_alpha   90.00
_cell.angle_beta   90.00
_cell.angle_gamma   90.00
#
_symmetry.space_group_name_H-M   'P 1'
#
loop_
_entity.id
_entity.type
_entity.pdbx_description
1 polymer ?
#
loop_
_entity_poly.entity_id
_entity_poly.type
_entity_poly.pdbx_seq_one_letter_code
_entity_poly.pdbx_strand_id
1 'polypeptide(L)'
;MSEWFCHGHSHDNSISITPEMLRPNKQDFLYRLTYFVVNNKILSDKINKFNSKRSIYHCNRCLAWLGMKNKETVKLYNSDVKLEYANNNIHVFTHTTSVQNISTDDFIYTIECMIREFNLGLQYTMLCKIVLECTISATNKQYLLIWVMDKELQVLRNSEKQECPDQIVLQSSFLTKILYKIELECNDEVENWLADPTVVNTDISKTMFFYGIEHLKQMSMKVPESFRYTNGYCISFLKV
;
A
#
# COMPACT_ATOMS: atom_id res chain seq x y z
N MET A 1 -9.31 -9.17 4.24
CA MET A 1 -10.02 -10.46 4.01
C MET A 1 -10.45 -10.47 2.53
N SER A 2 -9.91 -11.40 1.75
CA SER A 2 -10.45 -11.98 0.49
C SER A 2 -11.02 -11.09 -0.66
N GLU A 3 -10.30 -10.10 -1.18
CA GLU A 3 -10.72 -9.39 -2.41
C GLU A 3 -10.74 -10.24 -3.70
N TRP A 4 -10.02 -11.37 -3.70
CA TRP A 4 -10.11 -12.36 -4.79
C TRP A 4 -11.36 -13.25 -4.70
N PHE A 5 -12.24 -12.99 -3.74
CA PHE A 5 -13.32 -13.91 -3.36
C PHE A 5 -14.59 -13.12 -3.09
N CYS A 6 -15.37 -12.89 -4.15
CA CYS A 6 -16.74 -12.40 -4.00
C CYS A 6 -17.61 -13.52 -3.42
N HIS A 7 -18.23 -13.25 -2.27
CA HIS A 7 -19.33 -13.94 -1.58
C HIS A 7 -19.72 -15.38 -1.99
N GLY A 8 -19.65 -16.31 -1.03
CA GLY A 8 -20.61 -17.42 -0.95
C GLY A 8 -21.84 -16.96 -0.17
N HIS A 9 -22.85 -16.39 -0.84
CA HIS A 9 -24.17 -16.19 -0.23
C HIS A 9 -24.93 -17.53 -0.23
N SER A 10 -24.72 -18.36 0.79
CA SER A 10 -25.65 -19.44 1.11
C SER A 10 -26.33 -19.11 2.44
N HIS A 11 -27.47 -18.43 2.36
CA HIS A 11 -28.49 -18.54 3.38
C HIS A 11 -29.31 -19.78 3.06
N ASP A 12 -28.76 -20.96 3.35
CA ASP A 12 -29.60 -22.15 3.50
C ASP A 12 -29.05 -23.04 4.61
N ASN A 13 -29.90 -23.23 5.61
CA ASN A 13 -29.71 -24.18 6.70
C ASN A 13 -29.76 -25.61 6.16
N SER A 14 -28.72 -26.08 5.47
CA SER A 14 -28.43 -27.51 5.34
C SER A 14 -27.08 -27.77 4.68
N ILE A 15 -26.29 -28.62 5.34
CA ILE A 15 -25.13 -29.36 4.81
C ILE A 15 -23.84 -28.54 4.64
N SER A 16 -22.81 -29.04 5.33
CA SER A 16 -21.41 -28.63 5.27
C SER A 16 -20.87 -28.48 3.85
N ILE A 17 -20.85 -27.25 3.33
CA ILE A 17 -20.10 -26.90 2.13
C ILE A 17 -19.18 -25.74 2.53
N THR A 18 -17.90 -26.04 2.71
CA THR A 18 -16.87 -25.01 2.82
C THR A 18 -17.05 -24.04 1.65
N PRO A 19 -17.09 -22.71 1.87
CA PRO A 19 -17.29 -21.76 0.78
C PRO A 19 -16.29 -22.05 -0.33
N GLU A 20 -16.75 -22.18 -1.58
CA GLU A 20 -15.92 -22.40 -2.75
C GLU A 20 -15.01 -21.17 -2.94
N MET A 21 -13.89 -21.19 -2.23
CA MET A 21 -12.84 -20.20 -2.38
C MET A 21 -12.11 -20.48 -3.69
N LEU A 22 -12.05 -19.49 -4.60
CA LEU A 22 -11.19 -19.51 -5.79
C LEU A 22 -9.74 -19.87 -5.40
N ARG A 23 -9.36 -21.14 -5.53
CA ARG A 23 -7.99 -21.58 -5.25
C ARG A 23 -7.14 -21.30 -6.49
N PRO A 24 -6.06 -20.52 -6.37
CA PRO A 24 -5.18 -20.27 -7.50
C PRO A 24 -4.65 -21.60 -8.03
N ASN A 25 -4.85 -21.85 -9.32
CA ASN A 25 -4.31 -23.00 -9.99
C ASN A 25 -2.77 -22.95 -9.96
N LYS A 26 -2.11 -24.07 -10.26
CA LYS A 26 -0.65 -24.19 -10.23
C LYS A 26 0.08 -23.23 -11.18
N GLN A 27 -0.62 -22.70 -12.18
CA GLN A 27 -0.08 -21.78 -13.19
C GLN A 27 -0.59 -20.35 -13.01
N ASP A 28 -1.45 -20.10 -12.03
CA ASP A 28 -2.06 -18.79 -11.86
C ASP A 28 -1.06 -17.79 -11.28
N PHE A 29 -1.09 -16.59 -11.83
CA PHE A 29 -0.38 -15.42 -11.35
C PHE A 29 -1.42 -14.34 -11.04
N LEU A 30 -1.85 -14.26 -9.79
CA LEU A 30 -2.88 -13.32 -9.37
C LEU A 30 -2.22 -12.03 -8.87
N TYR A 31 -2.33 -10.93 -9.62
CA TYR A 31 -1.65 -9.68 -9.29
C TYR A 31 -2.62 -8.62 -8.76
N ARG A 32 -2.17 -7.89 -7.74
CA ARG A 32 -2.79 -6.65 -7.25
C ARG A 32 -1.79 -5.51 -7.35
N LEU A 33 -2.26 -4.32 -7.00
CA LEU A 33 -1.47 -3.10 -6.96
C LEU A 33 -0.19 -3.24 -6.12
N THR A 34 -0.25 -3.88 -4.95
CA THR A 34 0.87 -3.91 -3.99
C THR A 34 1.56 -5.27 -3.86
N TYR A 35 0.91 -6.33 -4.33
CA TYR A 35 1.44 -7.69 -4.25
C TYR A 35 0.88 -8.59 -5.34
N PHE A 36 1.53 -9.71 -5.60
CA PHE A 36 1.00 -10.80 -6.39
C PHE A 36 1.03 -12.11 -5.61
N VAL A 37 0.22 -13.08 -6.03
CA VAL A 37 0.09 -14.40 -5.41
C VAL A 37 0.35 -15.46 -6.47
N VAL A 38 1.24 -16.39 -6.13
CA VAL A 38 1.59 -17.56 -6.96
C VAL A 38 1.45 -18.84 -6.16
N ASN A 39 1.34 -19.97 -6.84
CA ASN A 39 1.41 -21.27 -6.19
C ASN A 39 2.80 -21.51 -5.59
N ASN A 40 2.87 -21.99 -4.35
CA ASN A 40 4.12 -22.28 -3.64
C ASN A 40 4.99 -23.30 -4.39
N LYS A 41 4.39 -24.17 -5.22
CA LYS A 41 5.12 -25.14 -6.04
C LYS A 41 6.03 -24.50 -7.09
N ILE A 42 5.68 -23.30 -7.57
CA ILE A 42 6.50 -22.54 -8.53
C ILE A 42 7.82 -22.08 -7.88
N LEU A 43 7.77 -21.75 -6.60
CA LEU A 43 8.92 -21.22 -5.84
C LEU A 43 9.66 -22.31 -5.05
N SER A 44 9.08 -23.50 -4.92
CA SER A 44 9.65 -24.61 -4.17
C SER A 44 10.70 -25.35 -4.99
N ASP A 45 11.88 -24.76 -5.14
CA ASP A 45 13.05 -25.57 -5.48
C ASP A 45 13.34 -26.54 -4.35
N LYS A 46 13.64 -27.80 -4.67
CA LYS A 46 13.98 -28.87 -3.69
C LYS A 46 15.13 -28.47 -2.75
N ILE A 47 15.88 -27.42 -3.10
CA ILE A 47 17.05 -26.89 -2.39
C ILE A 47 16.66 -25.83 -1.34
N ASN A 48 15.46 -25.22 -1.43
CA ASN A 48 15.04 -24.12 -0.55
C ASN A 48 14.46 -24.61 0.79
N LYS A 49 15.27 -25.35 1.56
CA LYS A 49 14.91 -25.84 2.91
C LYS A 49 14.59 -24.69 3.87
N PHE A 50 15.25 -23.55 3.72
CA PHE A 50 15.09 -22.37 4.57
C PHE A 50 13.65 -21.84 4.58
N ASN A 51 12.99 -21.81 3.42
CA ASN A 51 11.62 -21.33 3.31
C ASN A 51 10.57 -22.42 3.53
N SER A 52 10.94 -23.71 3.55
CA SER A 52 9.98 -24.82 3.56
C SER A 52 9.01 -24.85 4.75
N LYS A 53 9.47 -24.45 5.95
CA LYS A 53 8.69 -24.53 7.20
C LYS A 53 8.23 -23.17 7.74
N ARG A 54 8.59 -22.06 7.08
CA ARG A 54 8.33 -20.71 7.59
C ARG A 54 7.09 -20.10 6.94
N SER A 55 6.33 -19.34 7.72
CA SER A 55 5.22 -18.51 7.23
C SER A 55 5.69 -17.33 6.38
N ILE A 56 6.94 -16.90 6.55
CA ILE A 56 7.54 -15.80 5.80
C ILE A 56 8.40 -16.35 4.66
N TYR A 57 8.22 -15.82 3.46
CA TYR A 57 9.06 -16.11 2.32
C TYR A 57 10.24 -15.14 2.26
N HIS A 58 11.45 -15.67 2.27
CA HIS A 58 12.69 -14.91 2.21
C HIS A 58 13.44 -15.17 0.90
N CYS A 59 14.17 -14.17 0.44
CA CYS A 59 15.15 -14.32 -0.63
C CYS A 59 16.23 -15.35 -0.24
N ASN A 60 16.55 -16.27 -1.14
CA ASN A 60 17.55 -17.31 -0.88
C ASN A 60 18.98 -16.77 -0.78
N ARG A 61 19.24 -15.57 -1.32
CA ARG A 61 20.58 -14.96 -1.36
C ARG A 61 20.81 -13.99 -0.21
N CYS A 62 19.95 -12.97 -0.08
CA CYS A 62 20.13 -11.90 0.90
C CYS A 62 19.26 -12.06 2.16
N LEU A 63 18.42 -13.11 2.22
CA LEU A 63 17.48 -13.34 3.32
C LEU A 63 16.48 -12.19 3.55
N ALA A 64 16.33 -11.27 2.60
CA ALA A 64 15.30 -10.24 2.66
C ALA A 64 13.91 -10.88 2.70
N TRP A 65 13.01 -10.31 3.49
CA TRP A 65 11.60 -10.70 3.53
C TRP A 65 10.94 -10.23 2.23
N LEU A 66 10.42 -11.16 1.43
CA LEU A 66 9.75 -10.85 0.16
C LEU A 66 8.22 -10.98 0.25
N GLY A 67 7.72 -11.76 1.21
CA GLY A 67 6.29 -11.96 1.35
C GLY A 67 5.89 -13.05 2.35
N MET A 68 4.70 -13.59 2.19
CA MET A 68 4.08 -14.53 3.13
C MET A 68 3.56 -15.78 2.43
N LYS A 69 3.72 -16.92 3.08
CA LYS A 69 3.16 -18.19 2.66
C LYS A 69 1.78 -18.39 3.27
N ASN A 70 0.85 -18.84 2.45
CA ASN A 70 -0.45 -19.31 2.89
C ASN A 70 -0.72 -20.69 2.30
N LYS A 71 -0.53 -21.76 3.08
CA LYS A 71 -0.73 -23.17 2.71
C LYS A 71 -0.12 -23.54 1.35
N GLU A 72 -0.86 -23.33 0.26
CA GLU A 72 -0.51 -23.69 -1.11
C GLU A 72 0.00 -22.52 -1.95
N THR A 73 -0.08 -21.29 -1.45
CA THR A 73 0.29 -20.07 -2.19
C THR A 73 1.34 -19.26 -1.45
N VAL A 74 2.01 -18.39 -2.20
CA VAL A 74 2.95 -17.39 -1.67
C VAL A 74 2.52 -16.04 -2.23
N LYS A 75 2.23 -15.12 -1.32
CA LYS A 75 2.03 -13.70 -1.61
C LYS A 75 3.39 -13.02 -1.56
N LEU A 76 3.77 -12.34 -2.62
CA LEU A 76 5.03 -11.58 -2.73
C LEU A 76 4.70 -10.11 -3.01
N TYR A 77 5.41 -9.20 -2.35
CA TYR A 77 5.17 -7.76 -2.49
C TYR A 77 5.88 -7.19 -3.72
N ASN A 78 5.17 -6.38 -4.50
CA ASN A 78 5.68 -5.84 -5.77
C ASN A 78 6.94 -4.99 -5.56
N SER A 79 6.99 -4.16 -4.52
CA SER A 79 8.12 -3.28 -4.22
C SER A 79 9.42 -4.03 -3.88
N ASP A 80 9.33 -5.29 -3.46
CA ASP A 80 10.45 -6.06 -2.90
C ASP A 80 10.97 -7.12 -3.89
N VAL A 81 10.30 -7.29 -5.03
CA VAL A 81 10.61 -8.32 -6.03
C VAL A 81 10.94 -7.70 -7.38
N LYS A 82 11.92 -8.28 -8.07
CA LYS A 82 12.22 -7.98 -9.47
C LYS A 82 11.98 -9.24 -10.28
N LEU A 83 11.45 -9.09 -11.49
CA LEU A 83 11.35 -10.22 -12.42
C LEU A 83 12.48 -10.13 -13.44
N GLU A 84 13.10 -11.26 -13.72
CA GLU A 84 14.11 -11.37 -14.77
C GLU A 84 13.46 -11.96 -16.02
N TYR A 85 13.55 -11.25 -17.14
CA TYR A 85 13.10 -11.74 -18.44
C TYR A 85 14.17 -11.46 -19.48
N ALA A 86 14.61 -12.50 -20.20
CA ALA A 86 15.62 -12.41 -21.25
C ALA A 86 16.90 -11.64 -20.82
N ASN A 87 17.45 -11.96 -19.64
CA ASN A 87 18.61 -11.33 -19.00
C ASN A 87 18.44 -9.84 -18.62
N ASN A 88 17.23 -9.30 -18.74
CA ASN A 88 16.90 -7.97 -18.24
C ASN A 88 16.16 -8.06 -16.92
N ASN A 89 16.65 -7.34 -15.91
CA ASN A 89 15.94 -7.14 -14.65
C ASN A 89 14.87 -6.08 -14.85
N ILE A 90 13.61 -6.50 -14.82
CA ILE A 90 12.46 -5.61 -14.93
C ILE A 90 11.88 -5.44 -13.53
N HIS A 91 11.83 -4.19 -13.08
CA HIS A 91 10.99 -3.81 -11.95
C HIS A 91 9.54 -3.86 -12.43
N VAL A 92 8.81 -4.87 -11.97
CA VAL A 92 7.44 -5.09 -12.44
C VAL A 92 6.50 -4.39 -11.47
N PHE A 93 5.58 -3.60 -12.03
CA PHE A 93 4.59 -2.82 -11.29
C PHE A 93 5.17 -1.63 -10.49
N THR A 94 6.35 -1.13 -10.85
CA THR A 94 6.87 0.13 -10.29
C THR A 94 6.41 1.33 -11.11
N HIS A 95 6.04 2.42 -10.46
CA HIS A 95 5.33 3.51 -11.12
C HIS A 95 6.22 4.61 -11.71
N THR A 96 7.50 4.65 -11.36
CA THR A 96 8.45 5.62 -11.91
C THR A 96 9.74 4.95 -12.39
N THR A 97 10.38 5.59 -13.35
CA THR A 97 11.74 5.27 -13.81
C THR A 97 12.83 5.91 -12.94
N SER A 98 12.45 6.64 -11.89
CA SER A 98 13.38 7.26 -10.95
C SER A 98 13.98 6.18 -10.04
N VAL A 99 15.26 5.89 -10.25
CA VAL A 99 15.99 4.86 -9.48
C VAL A 99 16.23 5.28 -8.02
N GLN A 100 16.04 6.57 -7.69
CA GLN A 100 16.47 7.11 -6.40
C GLN A 100 15.58 6.69 -5.22
N ASN A 101 14.26 6.50 -5.42
CA ASN A 101 13.38 6.07 -4.32
C ASN A 101 12.08 5.37 -4.79
N ILE A 102 12.25 4.22 -5.44
CA ILE A 102 11.15 3.38 -5.97
C ILE A 102 10.10 3.08 -4.89
N SER A 103 10.51 2.80 -3.64
CA SER A 103 9.58 2.44 -2.57
C SER A 103 8.66 3.59 -2.13
N THR A 104 9.17 4.83 -2.09
CA THR A 104 8.32 6.01 -1.84
C THR A 104 7.41 6.30 -3.03
N ASP A 105 7.90 6.15 -4.26
CA ASP A 105 7.09 6.40 -5.45
C ASP A 105 5.94 5.39 -5.57
N ASP A 106 6.20 4.11 -5.33
CA ASP A 106 5.17 3.07 -5.31
C ASP A 106 4.19 3.28 -4.15
N PHE A 107 4.65 3.75 -2.99
CA PHE A 107 3.78 4.14 -1.88
C PHE A 107 2.81 5.27 -2.27
N ILE A 108 3.33 6.34 -2.87
CA ILE A 108 2.53 7.49 -3.33
C ILE A 108 1.51 7.02 -4.36
N TYR A 109 1.96 6.30 -5.38
CA TYR A 109 1.09 5.82 -6.44
C TYR A 109 0.02 4.87 -5.92
N THR A 110 0.36 4.01 -4.94
CA THR A 110 -0.60 3.10 -4.31
C THR A 110 -1.77 3.89 -3.71
N ILE A 111 -1.48 4.97 -2.99
CA ILE A 111 -2.49 5.83 -2.39
C ILE A 111 -3.29 6.57 -3.47
N GLU A 112 -2.64 7.12 -4.50
CA GLU A 112 -3.31 7.80 -5.62
C GLU A 112 -4.30 6.86 -6.34
N CYS A 113 -3.92 5.60 -6.55
CA CYS A 113 -4.80 4.60 -7.16
C CYS A 113 -5.99 4.26 -6.28
N MET A 114 -5.79 4.08 -4.97
CA MET A 114 -6.90 3.84 -4.05
C MET A 114 -7.87 5.01 -4.00
N ILE A 115 -7.35 6.25 -4.01
CA ILE A 115 -8.19 7.45 -4.09
C ILE A 115 -9.03 7.45 -5.37
N ARG A 116 -8.42 7.07 -6.50
CA ARG A 116 -9.11 7.01 -7.79
C ARG A 116 -10.16 5.91 -7.84
N GLU A 117 -9.85 4.71 -7.35
CA GLU A 117 -10.78 3.58 -7.28
C GLU A 117 -11.97 3.89 -6.38
N PHE A 118 -11.71 4.54 -5.24
CA PHE A 118 -12.76 5.02 -4.34
C PHE A 118 -13.73 5.98 -5.04
N ASN A 119 -13.22 6.90 -5.87
CA ASN A 119 -14.06 7.82 -6.64
C ASN A 119 -14.96 7.11 -7.67
N LEU A 120 -14.59 5.92 -8.15
CA LEU A 120 -15.41 5.16 -9.10
C LEU A 120 -16.60 4.47 -8.42
N GLY A 121 -16.42 3.98 -7.19
CA GLY A 121 -17.44 3.22 -6.46
C GLY A 121 -18.35 4.05 -5.54
N LEU A 122 -17.86 5.19 -5.04
CA LEU A 122 -18.53 5.96 -3.97
C LEU A 122 -18.48 7.48 -4.25
N GLN A 123 -18.92 7.90 -5.43
CA GLN A 123 -18.89 9.31 -5.91
C GLN A 123 -19.50 10.35 -4.96
N TYR A 124 -20.33 9.94 -4.00
CA TYR A 124 -21.01 10.82 -3.05
C TYR A 124 -20.31 10.94 -1.68
N THR A 125 -19.25 10.17 -1.45
CA THR A 125 -18.49 10.21 -0.19
C THR A 125 -17.39 11.26 -0.27
N MET A 126 -17.48 12.28 0.59
CA MET A 126 -16.59 13.45 0.54
C MET A 126 -15.17 13.14 1.02
N LEU A 127 -14.97 12.04 1.74
CA LEU A 127 -13.75 11.78 2.51
C LEU A 127 -13.29 10.34 2.31
N CYS A 128 -12.14 10.16 1.67
CA CYS A 128 -11.55 8.85 1.43
C CYS A 128 -10.67 8.45 2.62
N LYS A 129 -10.97 7.30 3.22
CA LYS A 129 -10.17 6.69 4.29
C LYS A 129 -9.49 5.44 3.76
N ILE A 130 -8.21 5.30 4.07
CA ILE A 130 -7.36 4.21 3.62
C ILE A 130 -6.65 3.59 4.81
N VAL A 131 -6.59 2.26 4.87
CA VAL A 131 -5.80 1.50 5.84
C VAL A 131 -4.74 0.69 5.11
N LEU A 132 -3.48 0.99 5.37
CA LEU A 132 -2.36 0.20 4.86
C LEU A 132 -1.88 -0.74 5.96
N GLU A 133 -1.98 -2.04 5.72
CA GLU A 133 -1.57 -3.10 6.65
C GLU A 133 -0.13 -3.56 6.33
N CYS A 134 0.77 -3.50 7.31
CA CYS A 134 2.14 -3.97 7.17
C CYS A 134 2.41 -5.09 8.16
N THR A 135 2.70 -6.28 7.65
CA THR A 135 3.07 -7.42 8.51
C THR A 135 4.54 -7.33 8.92
N ILE A 136 4.80 -7.15 10.22
CA ILE A 136 6.14 -6.94 10.78
C ILE A 136 6.76 -8.24 11.30
N SER A 137 5.94 -9.15 11.80
CA SER A 137 6.36 -10.49 12.19
C SER A 137 5.30 -11.50 11.76
N ALA A 138 5.52 -12.79 12.01
CA ALA A 138 4.51 -13.81 11.69
C ALA A 138 3.16 -13.58 12.39
N THR A 139 3.15 -12.81 13.48
CA THR A 139 1.98 -12.58 14.34
C THR A 139 1.58 -11.11 14.46
N ASN A 140 2.48 -10.18 14.13
CA ASN A 140 2.27 -8.76 14.40
C ASN A 140 2.12 -7.98 13.09
N LYS A 141 1.10 -7.13 13.05
CA LYS A 141 0.87 -6.14 12.00
C LYS A 141 0.93 -4.74 12.58
N GLN A 142 1.41 -3.80 11.77
CA GLN A 142 1.23 -2.38 11.99
C GLN A 142 0.30 -1.82 10.93
N TYR A 143 -0.32 -0.70 11.25
CA TYR A 143 -1.35 -0.08 10.43
C TYR A 143 -0.98 1.38 10.22
N LEU A 144 -1.16 1.85 8.99
CA LEU A 144 -1.11 3.26 8.66
C LEU A 144 -2.50 3.68 8.22
N LEU A 145 -3.15 4.45 9.09
CA LEU A 145 -4.45 5.06 8.84
C LEU A 145 -4.23 6.35 8.08
N ILE A 146 -4.88 6.52 6.93
CA ILE A 146 -4.78 7.71 6.09
C ILE A 146 -6.20 8.22 5.83
N TRP A 147 -6.40 9.50 6.11
CA TRP A 147 -7.64 10.20 5.80
C TRP A 147 -7.34 11.34 4.84
N VAL A 148 -7.87 11.23 3.63
CA VAL A 148 -7.70 12.23 2.56
C VAL A 148 -8.64 13.39 2.83
N MET A 149 -8.06 14.56 3.08
CA MET A 149 -8.79 15.78 3.43
C MET A 149 -9.12 16.63 2.20
N ASP A 150 -8.14 16.77 1.31
CA ASP A 150 -8.29 17.51 0.07
C ASP A 150 -7.43 16.83 -1.01
N LYS A 151 -8.05 16.47 -2.13
CA LYS A 151 -7.38 15.75 -3.23
C LYS A 151 -6.63 16.70 -4.15
N GLU A 152 -7.12 17.93 -4.29
CA GLU A 152 -6.71 18.91 -5.29
C GLU A 152 -6.50 20.28 -4.62
N LEU A 153 -5.80 20.29 -3.49
CA LEU A 153 -5.47 21.53 -2.80
C LEU A 153 -4.56 22.37 -3.70
N GLN A 154 -5.09 23.47 -4.21
CA GLN A 154 -4.31 24.41 -5.00
C GLN A 154 -3.31 25.15 -4.09
N VAL A 155 -2.03 25.07 -4.44
CA VAL A 155 -0.95 25.76 -3.74
C VAL A 155 -0.20 26.65 -4.72
N LEU A 156 -0.07 27.91 -4.34
CA LEU A 156 0.70 28.92 -5.05
C LEU A 156 2.09 29.04 -4.43
N ARG A 157 3.13 28.89 -5.24
CA ARG A 157 4.54 29.02 -4.82
C ARG A 157 5.21 30.13 -5.60
N ASN A 158 6.18 30.81 -5.00
CA ASN A 158 6.98 31.78 -5.72
C ASN A 158 7.84 31.05 -6.77
N SER A 159 7.86 31.55 -7.99
CA SER A 159 8.73 31.06 -9.06
C SER A 159 10.18 31.43 -8.73
N GLU A 160 11.07 30.46 -8.63
CA GLU A 160 12.52 30.72 -8.46
C GLU A 160 13.13 31.42 -9.69
N LYS A 161 12.44 31.36 -10.84
CA LYS A 161 12.81 32.10 -12.05
C LYS A 161 12.29 33.52 -11.95
N GLN A 162 13.07 34.36 -11.26
CA GLN A 162 12.77 35.79 -11.15
C GLN A 162 13.38 36.51 -12.35
N GLU A 163 12.59 36.71 -13.41
CA GLU A 163 13.03 37.49 -14.59
C GLU A 163 12.96 39.01 -14.35
N CYS A 164 12.17 39.46 -13.37
CA CYS A 164 12.02 40.86 -13.02
C CYS A 164 11.98 41.04 -11.49
N PRO A 165 12.81 41.92 -10.89
CA PRO A 165 12.95 42.05 -9.43
C PRO A 165 11.70 42.61 -8.73
N ASP A 166 10.84 43.34 -9.46
CA ASP A 166 9.64 43.97 -8.90
C ASP A 166 8.34 43.15 -9.11
N GLN A 167 8.44 41.93 -9.65
CA GLN A 167 7.27 41.09 -9.91
C GLN A 167 7.38 39.74 -9.20
N ILE A 168 6.39 39.43 -8.37
CA ILE A 168 6.22 38.09 -7.80
C ILE A 168 5.45 37.25 -8.82
N VAL A 169 6.12 36.26 -9.41
CA VAL A 169 5.48 35.29 -10.32
C VAL A 169 5.10 34.06 -9.51
N LEU A 170 3.80 33.79 -9.37
CA LEU A 170 3.31 32.62 -8.66
C LEU A 170 3.11 31.44 -9.61
N GLN A 171 3.66 30.29 -9.25
CA GLN A 171 3.38 29.01 -9.89
C GLN A 171 2.29 28.27 -9.11
N SER A 172 1.26 27.83 -9.83
CA SER A 172 0.19 27.01 -9.26
C SER A 172 0.52 25.52 -9.38
N SER A 173 0.30 24.78 -8.31
CA SER A 173 0.40 23.32 -8.25
C SER A 173 -0.76 22.76 -7.45
N PHE A 174 -1.14 21.50 -7.69
CA PHE A 174 -2.18 20.81 -6.93
C PHE A 174 -1.57 19.73 -6.06
N LEU A 175 -1.95 19.70 -4.78
CA LEU A 175 -1.45 18.77 -3.79
C LEU A 175 -2.58 17.96 -3.18
N THR A 176 -2.29 16.74 -2.77
CA THR A 176 -3.20 15.95 -1.93
C THR A 176 -2.82 16.13 -0.46
N LYS A 177 -3.70 16.73 0.33
CA LYS A 177 -3.57 16.92 1.78
C LYS A 177 -4.21 15.73 2.50
N ILE A 178 -3.47 15.16 3.44
CA ILE A 178 -3.91 14.00 4.21
C ILE A 178 -3.70 14.21 5.71
N LEU A 179 -4.50 13.50 6.50
CA LEU A 179 -4.20 13.14 7.88
C LEU A 179 -3.67 11.72 7.89
N TYR A 180 -2.65 11.44 8.70
CA TYR A 180 -2.16 10.08 8.89
C TYR A 180 -1.87 9.77 10.36
N LYS A 181 -2.03 8.50 10.72
CA LYS A 181 -1.74 7.97 12.06
C LYS A 181 -1.16 6.56 11.93
N ILE A 182 -0.15 6.27 12.73
CA ILE A 182 0.52 4.97 12.77
C ILE A 182 0.04 4.24 14.01
N GLU A 183 -0.44 3.02 13.82
CA GLU A 183 -0.86 2.12 14.90
C GLU A 183 0.01 0.87 14.91
N LEU A 184 0.50 0.52 16.09
CA LEU A 184 1.47 -0.57 16.25
C LEU A 184 0.82 -1.95 16.30
N GLU A 185 -0.49 -1.98 16.49
CA GLU A 185 -1.33 -3.17 16.62
C GLU A 185 -2.77 -2.86 16.20
N CYS A 186 -3.62 -3.90 16.12
CA CYS A 186 -5.03 -3.75 15.81
C CYS A 186 -5.78 -3.31 17.07
N ASN A 187 -6.03 -2.01 17.19
CA ASN A 187 -6.84 -1.44 18.28
C ASN A 187 -8.27 -1.14 17.82
N ASP A 188 -9.13 -0.66 18.73
CA ASP A 188 -10.53 -0.36 18.44
C ASP A 188 -10.71 0.59 17.24
N GLU A 189 -9.82 1.58 17.06
CA GLU A 189 -9.90 2.52 15.92
C GLU A 189 -9.59 1.81 14.60
N VAL A 190 -8.56 0.98 14.56
CA VAL A 190 -8.20 0.17 13.39
C VAL A 190 -9.33 -0.81 13.06
N GLU A 191 -9.89 -1.49 14.06
CA GLU A 191 -11.02 -2.42 13.87
C GLU A 191 -12.24 -1.71 13.30
N ASN A 192 -12.59 -0.54 13.86
CA ASN A 192 -13.71 0.27 13.38
C ASN A 192 -13.51 0.72 11.93
N TRP A 193 -12.30 1.13 11.54
CA TRP A 193 -12.00 1.49 10.15
C TRP A 193 -12.06 0.27 9.23
N LEU A 194 -11.51 -0.87 9.63
CA LEU A 194 -11.53 -2.08 8.81
C LEU A 194 -12.94 -2.68 8.66
N ALA A 195 -13.84 -2.43 9.61
CA ALA A 195 -15.24 -2.83 9.54
C ALA A 195 -16.12 -1.89 8.69
N ASP A 196 -15.66 -0.65 8.45
CA ASP A 196 -16.37 0.34 7.65
C ASP A 196 -16.21 0.01 6.15
N PRO A 197 -17.30 -0.30 5.43
CA PRO A 197 -17.24 -0.67 4.01
C PRO A 197 -16.80 0.49 3.09
N THR A 198 -16.74 1.72 3.60
CA THR A 198 -16.25 2.88 2.86
C THR A 198 -14.73 3.08 3.02
N VAL A 199 -14.08 2.29 3.87
CA VAL A 199 -12.63 2.33 4.04
C VAL A 199 -11.97 1.37 3.06
N VAL A 200 -11.02 1.90 2.28
CA VAL A 200 -10.19 1.07 1.38
C VAL A 200 -9.03 0.51 2.18
N ASN A 201 -8.71 -0.78 2.04
CA ASN A 201 -7.55 -1.37 2.68
C ASN A 201 -6.69 -2.18 1.72
N THR A 202 -5.40 -2.30 2.05
CA THR A 202 -4.53 -3.29 1.40
C THR A 202 -3.35 -3.62 2.29
N ASP A 203 -2.74 -4.76 2.01
CA ASP A 203 -1.44 -5.09 2.59
C ASP A 203 -0.30 -4.46 1.76
N ILE A 204 0.71 -3.92 2.43
CA ILE A 204 1.94 -3.40 1.81
C ILE A 204 3.20 -4.07 2.40
N SER A 205 4.32 -3.92 1.70
CA SER A 205 5.60 -4.41 2.19
C SER A 205 6.13 -3.58 3.35
N LYS A 206 7.09 -4.15 4.09
CA LYS A 206 7.85 -3.42 5.11
C LYS A 206 8.61 -2.24 4.53
N THR A 207 9.23 -2.46 3.36
CA THR A 207 10.02 -1.45 2.66
C THR A 207 9.13 -0.25 2.30
N MET A 208 7.99 -0.52 1.67
CA MET A 208 7.02 0.52 1.31
C MET A 208 6.45 1.23 2.55
N PHE A 209 6.13 0.50 3.61
CA PHE A 209 5.61 1.08 4.85
C PHE A 209 6.64 2.02 5.50
N PHE A 210 7.90 1.59 5.62
CA PHE A 210 8.98 2.38 6.21
C PHE A 210 9.25 3.66 5.40
N TYR A 211 9.51 3.53 4.10
CA TYR A 211 9.81 4.69 3.25
C TYR A 211 8.60 5.60 3.04
N GLY A 212 7.39 5.04 3.05
CA GLY A 212 6.14 5.81 3.04
C GLY A 212 6.00 6.68 4.27
N ILE A 213 6.23 6.13 5.47
CA ILE A 213 6.20 6.90 6.72
C ILE A 213 7.26 7.99 6.73
N GLU A 214 8.50 7.68 6.36
CA GLU A 214 9.57 8.68 6.31
C GLU A 214 9.24 9.81 5.35
N HIS A 215 8.68 9.50 4.18
CA HIS A 215 8.17 10.49 3.24
C HIS A 215 7.05 11.35 3.84
N LEU A 216 6.05 10.74 4.49
CA LEU A 216 4.96 11.47 5.13
C LEU A 216 5.46 12.39 6.26
N LYS A 217 6.45 11.96 7.04
CA LYS A 217 7.09 12.81 8.05
C LYS A 217 7.80 14.00 7.40
N GLN A 218 8.57 13.77 6.35
CA GLN A 218 9.25 14.84 5.61
C GLN A 218 8.27 15.85 5.02
N MET A 219 7.17 15.39 4.41
CA MET A 219 6.13 16.27 3.87
C MET A 219 5.37 17.00 4.97
N SER A 220 5.21 16.40 6.15
CA SER A 220 4.57 17.02 7.32
C SER A 220 5.38 18.21 7.86
N MET A 221 6.69 18.24 7.65
CA MET A 221 7.54 19.38 8.02
C MET A 221 7.23 20.65 7.21
N LYS A 222 6.54 20.53 6.07
CA LYS A 222 6.05 21.68 5.28
C LYS A 222 4.81 22.33 5.89
N VAL A 223 4.17 21.67 6.85
CA VAL A 223 3.06 22.22 7.63
C VAL A 223 3.65 22.92 8.88
N PRO A 224 3.20 24.14 9.21
CA PRO A 224 3.63 24.82 10.43
C PRO A 224 3.35 23.95 11.65
N GLU A 225 4.27 23.95 12.61
CA GLU A 225 4.25 23.04 13.76
C GLU A 225 2.94 23.09 14.55
N SER A 226 2.39 24.29 14.76
CA SER A 226 1.12 24.51 15.46
C SER A 226 -0.09 23.85 14.78
N PHE A 227 0.00 23.54 13.49
CA PHE A 227 -1.05 22.88 12.71
C PHE A 227 -0.68 21.46 12.29
N ARG A 228 0.48 20.95 12.69
CA ARG A 228 0.97 19.65 12.22
C ARG A 228 0.21 18.47 12.83
N TYR A 229 -0.47 18.68 13.96
CA TYR A 229 -1.17 17.64 14.69
C TYR A 229 -2.62 18.06 14.97
N THR A 230 -3.56 17.14 14.75
CA THR A 230 -4.98 17.34 15.08
C THR A 230 -5.62 16.00 15.40
N ASN A 231 -6.38 15.91 16.51
CA ASN A 231 -7.11 14.71 16.93
C ASN A 231 -6.27 13.41 16.96
N GLY A 232 -4.97 13.49 17.28
CA GLY A 232 -4.07 12.33 17.28
C GLY A 232 -3.55 11.92 15.90
N TYR A 233 -3.84 12.70 14.85
CA TYR A 233 -3.33 12.52 13.50
C TYR A 233 -2.32 13.60 13.14
N CYS A 234 -1.35 13.24 12.31
CA CYS A 234 -0.40 14.16 11.69
C CYS A 234 -0.96 14.68 10.36
N ILE A 235 -0.83 15.98 10.09
CA ILE A 235 -1.13 16.57 8.77
C ILE A 235 0.09 16.41 7.87
N SER A 236 -0.13 15.95 6.62
CA SER A 236 0.92 15.86 5.61
C SER A 236 0.39 16.09 4.20
N PHE A 237 1.31 16.13 3.24
CA PHE A 237 1.03 16.15 1.80
C PHE A 237 1.53 14.86 1.18
N LEU A 238 0.76 14.26 0.26
CA LEU A 238 1.15 13.02 -0.39
C LEU A 238 2.30 13.24 -1.40
N LYS A 239 2.24 14.33 -2.16
CA LYS A 239 3.25 14.73 -3.16
C LYS A 239 3.25 16.26 -3.26
N VAL A 240 4.42 16.85 -3.57
CA VAL A 240 4.69 18.29 -3.63
C VAL A 240 5.36 18.68 -4.93
#